data_AF-A0A6J4NMP8-F1
#
_entry.id   AF-A0A6J4NMP8-F1
#
_cell.length_a   1.000
_cell.length_b   1.000
_cell.length_c   1.000
_cell.angle_alpha   90.00
_cell.angle_beta   90.00
_cell.angle_gamma   90.00
#
_symmetry.space_group_name_H-M   'P 1'
#
loop_
_entity.id
_entity.type
_entity.pdbx_description
1 polymer ?
#
loop_
_entity_poly.entity_id
_entity_poly.type
_entity_poly.pdbx_seq_one_letter_code
_entity_poly.pdbx_strand_id
1 'polypeptide(L)'
;MTDRLLAEYGAMTRAAADQRHARNTLIRIQHDRREAGLDPDALGRILPSREVVATFRRVDRATRAGIWDAAHRCEDLGDKVREVRDLYRCVDADVAERFEALLAGVR
;
A
#
# COMPACT_ATOMS: atom_id res chain seq x y z
N MET A 1 -2.85 -10.95 -30.32
CA MET A 1 -3.61 -10.12 -29.35
C MET A 1 -3.15 -10.37 -27.91
N THR A 2 -1.88 -10.72 -27.70
CA THR A 2 -1.36 -11.29 -26.43
C THR A 2 -0.43 -10.32 -25.70
N ASP A 3 0.41 -9.56 -26.41
CA ASP A 3 1.42 -8.68 -25.80
C ASP A 3 0.81 -7.54 -24.99
N ARG A 4 -0.33 -7.00 -25.44
CA ARG A 4 -1.05 -5.94 -24.73
C ARG A 4 -1.64 -6.42 -23.40
N LEU A 5 -2.27 -7.60 -23.39
CA LEU A 5 -2.82 -8.20 -22.18
C LEU A 5 -1.71 -8.53 -21.17
N LEU A 6 -0.59 -9.08 -21.65
CA LEU A 6 0.59 -9.33 -20.81
C LEU A 6 1.17 -8.03 -20.22
N ALA A 7 1.20 -6.94 -21.01
CA ALA A 7 1.64 -5.63 -20.53
C ALA A 7 0.70 -5.07 -19.44
N GLU A 8 -0.62 -5.22 -19.61
CA GLU A 8 -1.64 -4.79 -18.64
C GLU A 8 -1.54 -5.58 -17.32
N TYR A 9 -1.37 -6.90 -17.39
CA TYR A 9 -1.10 -7.74 -16.19
C TYR A 9 0.21 -7.39 -15.50
N GLY A 10 1.24 -7.11 -16.28
CA GLY A 10 2.52 -6.63 -15.77
C GLY A 10 2.37 -5.29 -15.05
N ALA A 11 1.59 -4.36 -15.61
CA ALA A 11 1.32 -3.06 -15.00
C ALA A 11 0.57 -3.19 -13.67
N MET A 12 -0.49 -4.00 -13.62
CA MET A 12 -1.23 -4.26 -12.38
C MET A 12 -0.35 -4.93 -11.31
N THR A 13 0.51 -5.87 -11.72
CA THR A 13 1.45 -6.53 -10.80
C THR A 13 2.46 -5.54 -10.22
N ARG A 14 3.01 -4.64 -11.06
CA ARG A 14 3.91 -3.57 -10.59
C ARG A 14 3.20 -2.60 -9.65
N ALA A 15 2.00 -2.14 -10.01
CA ALA A 15 1.22 -1.25 -9.16
C ALA A 15 0.95 -1.87 -7.77
N ALA A 16 0.57 -3.15 -7.71
CA ALA A 16 0.39 -3.85 -6.43
C ALA A 16 1.69 -3.99 -5.62
N ALA A 17 2.83 -4.15 -6.29
CA ALA A 17 4.15 -4.18 -5.65
C ALA A 17 4.56 -2.81 -5.12
N ASP A 18 4.28 -1.74 -5.86
CA ASP A 18 4.54 -0.36 -5.45
C ASP A 18 3.73 0.02 -4.20
N GLN A 19 2.46 -0.40 -4.14
CA GLN A 19 1.64 -0.21 -2.94
C GLN A 19 2.20 -0.96 -1.72
N ARG A 20 2.67 -2.19 -1.92
CA ARG A 20 3.34 -2.96 -0.86
C ARG A 20 4.62 -2.28 -0.38
N HIS A 21 5.41 -1.74 -1.31
CA HIS A 21 6.61 -0.98 -0.99
C HIS A 21 6.29 0.28 -0.17
N ALA A 22 5.30 1.06 -0.62
CA ALA A 22 4.83 2.25 0.09
C ALA A 22 4.37 1.93 1.52
N ARG A 23 3.53 0.89 1.69
CA ARG A 23 3.11 0.39 3.00
C ARG A 23 4.30 0.09 3.92
N ASN A 24 5.28 -0.68 3.44
CA ASN A 24 6.43 -1.08 4.23
C ASN A 24 7.29 0.12 4.64
N THR A 25 7.42 1.11 3.75
CA THR A 25 8.11 2.37 4.06
C THR A 25 7.36 3.17 5.12
N LEU A 26 6.03 3.28 5.03
CA LEU A 26 5.21 3.96 6.04
C LEU A 26 5.30 3.28 7.41
N ILE A 27 5.25 1.94 7.47
CA ILE A 27 5.42 1.18 8.72
C ILE A 27 6.80 1.46 9.33
N ARG A 28 7.86 1.52 8.53
CA ARG A 28 9.21 1.85 9.02
C ARG A 28 9.26 3.26 9.60
N ILE A 29 8.73 4.26 8.89
CA ILE A 29 8.64 5.64 9.40
C ILE A 29 7.85 5.68 10.72
N GLN A 30 6.75 4.94 10.82
CA GLN A 30 5.95 4.87 12.04
C GLN A 30 6.73 4.26 13.22
N HIS A 31 7.58 3.28 12.95
CA HIS A 31 8.51 2.70 13.92
C HIS A 31 9.58 3.70 14.34
N ASP A 32 10.28 4.33 13.40
CA ASP A 32 11.33 5.31 13.68
C ASP A 32 10.78 6.50 14.50
N ARG A 33 9.57 6.95 14.18
CA ARG A 33 8.89 8.00 14.95
C ARG A 33 8.53 7.59 16.37
N ARG A 34 8.21 6.31 16.61
CA ARG A 34 7.96 5.80 17.96
C ARG A 34 9.20 5.91 18.83
N GLU A 35 10.39 5.79 18.23
CA GLU A 35 11.68 5.87 18.91
C GLU A 35 12.18 7.31 19.07
N ALA A 36 11.77 8.21 18.17
CA ALA A 36 12.04 9.65 18.24
C ALA A 36 11.24 10.36 19.34
N GLY A 37 11.48 10.00 20.60
CA GLY A 37 10.97 10.73 21.76
C GLY A 37 11.69 12.07 21.97
N LEU A 38 10.98 13.09 22.47
CA LEU A 38 11.60 14.31 22.98
C LEU A 38 11.91 14.14 24.48
N ASP A 39 13.19 14.24 24.82
CA ASP A 39 13.65 14.31 26.20
C ASP A 39 13.36 15.71 26.77
N PRO A 40 12.56 15.83 27.85
CA PRO A 40 12.33 17.10 28.52
C PRO A 40 13.62 17.79 28.98
N ASP A 41 14.64 17.01 29.37
CA ASP A 41 15.91 17.55 29.88
C ASP A 41 16.77 18.11 28.75
N ALA A 42 16.59 17.60 27.52
CA ALA A 42 17.23 18.15 26.31
C ALA A 42 16.66 19.53 25.91
N LEU A 43 15.47 19.91 26.40
CA LEU A 43 14.88 21.24 26.18
C LEU A 43 15.44 22.31 27.13
N GLY A 44 16.26 21.92 28.12
CA GLY A 44 16.83 22.85 29.08
C GLY A 44 15.79 23.65 29.87
N ARG A 45 16.10 24.91 30.18
CA ARG A 45 15.20 25.82 30.94
C ARG A 45 14.14 26.52 30.08
N ILE A 46 13.88 26.06 28.85
CA ILE A 46 12.84 26.67 28.01
C ILE A 46 11.49 26.44 28.70
N LEU A 47 10.95 27.47 29.36
CA LEU A 47 9.55 27.48 29.78
C LEU A 47 8.70 27.76 28.54
N PRO A 48 7.67 26.94 28.23
CA PRO A 48 7.09 25.85 29.03
C PRO A 48 7.45 24.43 28.51
N SER A 49 8.61 23.88 28.89
CA SER A 49 9.12 22.58 28.42
C SER A 49 8.14 21.41 28.59
N ARG A 50 7.40 21.35 29.71
CA ARG A 50 6.37 20.30 29.93
C ARG A 50 5.22 20.38 28.92
N GLU A 51 4.77 21.58 28.59
CA GLU A 51 3.69 21.80 27.63
C GLU A 51 4.16 21.49 26.20
N VAL A 52 5.42 21.83 25.88
CA VAL A 52 6.06 21.47 24.62
C VAL A 52 6.13 19.94 24.48
N VAL A 53 6.60 19.23 25.51
CA VAL A 53 6.68 17.75 25.51
C VAL A 53 5.28 17.12 25.40
N ALA A 54 4.29 17.64 26.14
CA ALA A 54 2.91 17.15 26.06
C ALA A 54 2.32 17.34 24.65
N THR A 55 2.54 18.52 24.06
CA THR A 55 2.12 18.83 22.69
C THR A 55 2.81 17.93 21.68
N PHE A 56 4.12 17.75 21.80
CA PHE A 56 4.87 16.83 20.95
C PHE A 56 4.31 15.41 21.02
N ARG A 57 4.10 14.86 22.22
CA ARG A 57 3.53 13.52 22.41
C ARG A 57 2.14 13.37 21.78
N ARG A 58 1.30 14.41 21.89
CA ARG A 58 -0.04 14.41 21.28
C ARG A 58 0.04 14.42 19.76
N VAL A 59 0.83 15.33 19.20
CA VAL A 59 1.01 15.46 17.74
C VAL A 59 1.66 14.20 17.18
N ASP A 60 2.70 13.67 17.82
CA ASP A 60 3.37 12.45 17.37
C ASP A 60 2.42 11.26 17.36
N ARG A 61 1.59 11.08 18.40
CA ARG A 61 0.56 10.04 18.43
C ARG A 61 -0.43 10.19 17.26
N ALA A 62 -0.92 11.40 17.01
CA ALA A 62 -1.84 11.67 15.91
C ALA A 62 -1.18 11.40 14.54
N THR A 63 0.06 11.84 14.35
CA THR A 63 0.83 11.58 13.13
C THR A 63 1.04 10.08 12.92
N ARG A 64 1.40 9.33 13.97
CA ARG A 64 1.59 7.87 13.88
C ARG A 64 0.30 7.13 13.54
N ALA A 65 -0.84 7.56 14.08
CA ALA A 65 -2.15 7.02 13.69
C ALA A 65 -2.44 7.30 12.20
N GLY A 66 -2.20 8.53 11.73
CA GLY A 66 -2.38 8.88 10.31
C GLY A 66 -1.46 8.09 9.37
N ILE A 67 -0.22 7.82 9.75
CA ILE A 67 0.71 6.97 8.99
C ILE A 67 0.20 5.53 8.95
N TRP A 68 -0.31 5.01 10.07
CA TRP A 68 -0.88 3.67 10.15
C TRP A 68 -2.09 3.51 9.22
N ASP A 69 -3.00 4.48 9.21
CA ASP A 69 -4.17 4.49 8.32
C ASP A 69 -3.76 4.57 6.85
N ALA A 70 -2.74 5.38 6.53
CA ALA A 70 -2.19 5.45 5.19
C ALA A 70 -1.57 4.11 4.74
N ALA A 71 -0.86 3.42 5.63
CA ALA A 71 -0.28 2.11 5.34
C ALA A 71 -1.37 1.06 5.04
N HIS A 72 -2.48 1.07 5.78
CA HIS A 72 -3.62 0.18 5.52
C HIS A 72 -4.27 0.46 4.17
N ARG A 73 -4.45 1.74 3.82
CA ARG A 73 -4.98 2.10 2.48
C ARG A 73 -4.09 1.63 1.33
N CYS A 74 -2.76 1.64 1.52
CA CYS A 74 -1.85 1.04 0.54
C CYS A 74 -2.03 -0.49 0.45
N GLU A 75 -2.22 -1.17 1.58
CA GLU A 75 -2.52 -2.61 1.61
C GLU A 75 -3.81 -2.92 0.84
N ASP A 76 -4.90 -2.23 1.19
CA ASP A 76 -6.22 -2.39 0.56
C ASP A 76 -6.16 -2.16 -0.95
N LEU A 77 -5.50 -1.07 -1.38
CA LEU A 77 -5.35 -0.76 -2.80
C LEU A 77 -4.51 -1.82 -3.52
N GLY A 78 -3.42 -2.27 -2.90
CA GLY A 78 -2.58 -3.34 -3.44
C GLY A 78 -3.35 -4.66 -3.63
N ASP A 79 -4.21 -5.00 -2.67
CA ASP A 79 -5.05 -6.19 -2.74
C ASP A 79 -6.14 -6.06 -3.80
N LYS A 80 -6.80 -4.89 -3.90
CA LYS A 80 -7.81 -4.63 -4.93
C LYS A 80 -7.23 -4.68 -6.35
N VAL A 81 -6.01 -4.18 -6.56
CA VAL A 81 -5.34 -4.29 -7.86
C VAL A 81 -5.06 -5.75 -8.23
N ARG A 82 -4.68 -6.61 -7.26
CA ARG A 82 -4.49 -8.05 -7.52
C ARG A 82 -5.82 -8.73 -7.85
N GLU A 83 -6.88 -8.40 -7.12
CA GLU A 83 -8.23 -8.91 -7.36
C GLU A 83 -8.71 -8.60 -8.79
N VAL A 84 -8.57 -7.35 -9.24
CA VAL A 84 -8.93 -6.95 -10.61
C VAL A 84 -8.10 -7.70 -11.65
N ARG A 85 -6.78 -7.82 -11.43
CA ARG A 85 -5.89 -8.59 -12.32
C ARG A 85 -6.35 -10.03 -12.45
N ASP A 86 -6.70 -10.66 -11.34
CA ASP A 86 -7.08 -12.08 -11.32
C ASP A 86 -8.46 -12.29 -11.96
N LEU A 87 -9.39 -11.35 -11.79
CA LEU A 87 -10.66 -11.33 -12.54
C LEU A 87 -10.43 -11.25 -14.06
N TYR A 88 -9.54 -10.36 -14.50
CA TYR A 88 -9.23 -10.22 -15.93
C TYR A 88 -8.64 -11.51 -16.49
N ARG A 89 -7.76 -12.18 -15.75
CA ARG A 89 -7.19 -13.48 -16.14
C ARG A 89 -8.26 -14.57 -16.30
N CYS A 90 -9.23 -14.63 -15.39
CA CYS A 90 -10.35 -15.56 -15.50
C CYS A 90 -11.17 -15.28 -16.76
N VAL A 91 -11.51 -14.02 -17.03
CA VAL A 91 -12.27 -13.64 -18.24
C VAL A 91 -11.50 -14.01 -19.51
N ASP A 92 -10.20 -13.71 -19.57
CA ASP A 92 -9.36 -14.05 -20.73
C ASP A 92 -9.27 -15.57 -20.95
N ALA A 93 -9.17 -16.35 -19.87
CA ALA A 93 -9.17 -17.80 -19.94
C ALA A 93 -10.50 -18.36 -20.45
N ASP A 94 -11.63 -17.87 -19.92
CA ASP A 94 -12.97 -18.28 -20.35
C ASP A 94 -13.21 -17.94 -21.83
N VAL A 95 -12.74 -16.78 -22.28
CA VAL A 95 -12.84 -16.37 -23.69
C VAL A 95 -11.99 -17.28 -24.57
N ALA A 96 -10.76 -17.59 -24.16
CA ALA A 96 -9.87 -18.49 -24.89
C ALA A 96 -10.50 -19.89 -25.03
N GLU A 97 -11.02 -20.46 -23.94
CA GLU A 97 -11.68 -21.78 -23.94
C GLU A 97 -12.88 -21.81 -24.89
N ARG A 98 -13.72 -20.78 -24.88
CA ARG A 98 -14.87 -20.68 -25.80
C ARG A 98 -14.45 -20.58 -27.27
N PHE A 99 -13.38 -19.83 -27.56
CA PHE A 99 -12.84 -19.75 -28.91
C PHE A 99 -12.29 -21.11 -29.38
N GLU A 100 -11.56 -21.82 -28.52
CA GLU A 100 -11.04 -23.16 -28.83
C GLU A 100 -12.18 -24.16 -29.08
N ALA A 101 -13.24 -24.12 -28.27
CA ALA A 101 -14.43 -24.97 -28.46
C ALA A 101 -15.13 -24.71 -29.80
N LEU A 102 -15.25 -23.44 -30.22
CA LEU A 102 -15.82 -23.08 -31.53
C LEU A 102 -14.94 -23.58 -32.68
N LEU A 103 -13.61 -23.46 -32.57
CA LEU A 103 -12.69 -23.95 -33.59
C LEU A 103 -12.69 -25.49 -33.69
N ALA A 104 -12.88 -26.19 -32.56
CA ALA A 104 -12.97 -27.64 -32.51
C ALA A 104 -14.29 -28.17 -33.09
N GLY A 105 -15.41 -27.45 -32.94
CA GLY A 105 -16.72 -27.83 -33.50
C GLY A 105 -16.92 -27.50 -34.99
N VAL A 106 -15.99 -26.77 -35.61
CA VAL A 106 -15.99 -26.43 -37.04
C VAL A 106 -15.19 -27.44 -37.89
N ARG A 107 -14.65 -28.50 -37.27
CA ARG A 107 -13.94 -29.60 -37.94
C ARG A 107 -14.82 -30.82 -38.18
#